data_AF-A0A7C3NUL1-F1
#
_entry.id   AF-A0A7C3NUL1-F1
#
_cell.length_a   1.000
_cell.length_b   1.000
_cell.length_c   1.000
_cell.angle_alpha   90.00
_cell.angle_beta   90.00
_cell.angle_gamma   90.00
#
_symmetry.space_group_name_H-M   'P 1'
#
loop_
_entity.id
_entity.type
_entity.pdbx_description
1 polymer ?
#
loop_
_entity_poly.entity_id
_entity_poly.type
_entity_poly.pdbx_seq_one_letter_code
_entity_poly.pdbx_strand_id
1 'polypeptide(L)'
;MAKAQVKEAHLASPTQALAEYVSRLSYKKLPGEVVAHIKLCLLDSLGCALFGSTLPWGKIITSFVKELGTGKGALIWGDGAEVPSTSAPLANGTLIHSFELDDLHRVGVIHPGAEAIPAADALVRHSGGLDGKQFVAAIVAGYEIGCRV
;
A
#
# COMPACT_ATOMS: atom_id res chain seq x y z
N MET A 1 18.99 -53.94 -8.82
CA MET A 1 18.95 -52.67 -9.57
C MET A 1 18.11 -51.68 -8.78
N ALA A 2 18.75 -50.68 -8.17
CA ALA A 2 18.10 -49.70 -7.30
C ALA A 2 17.36 -48.66 -8.17
N LYS A 3 16.06 -48.49 -7.94
CA LYS A 3 15.28 -47.40 -8.53
C LYS A 3 15.71 -46.10 -7.85
N ALA A 4 16.35 -45.21 -8.60
CA ALA A 4 16.58 -43.85 -8.15
C ALA A 4 15.22 -43.16 -7.93
N GLN A 5 14.92 -42.84 -6.68
CA GLN A 5 13.84 -41.90 -6.34
C GLN A 5 14.27 -40.53 -6.86
N VAL A 6 13.67 -40.10 -7.97
CA VAL A 6 13.69 -38.69 -8.35
C VAL A 6 12.88 -37.97 -7.27
N LYS A 7 13.56 -37.20 -6.40
CA LYS A 7 12.88 -36.24 -5.52
C LYS A 7 12.20 -35.23 -6.43
N GLU A 8 10.88 -35.32 -6.58
CA GLU A 8 10.09 -34.20 -7.04
C GLU A 8 10.34 -33.04 -6.08
N ALA A 9 11.12 -32.05 -6.52
CA ALA A 9 11.18 -30.79 -5.83
C ALA A 9 9.76 -30.21 -5.92
N HIS A 10 9.01 -30.22 -4.82
CA HIS A 10 7.74 -29.50 -4.74
C HIS A 10 8.04 -28.02 -5.01
N LEU A 11 7.83 -27.59 -6.25
CA LEU A 11 7.83 -26.18 -6.60
C LEU A 11 6.72 -25.52 -5.78
N ALA A 12 7.06 -24.47 -5.02
CA ALA A 12 6.08 -23.71 -4.26
C ALA A 12 4.97 -23.24 -5.21
N SER A 13 3.71 -23.37 -4.77
CA SER A 13 2.58 -22.81 -5.53
C SER A 13 2.76 -21.29 -5.70
N PRO A 14 2.17 -20.65 -6.73
CA PRO A 14 2.28 -19.21 -6.90
C PRO A 14 1.88 -18.42 -5.65
N THR A 15 0.79 -18.81 -4.98
CA THR A 15 0.36 -18.22 -3.70
C THR A 15 1.40 -18.40 -2.60
N GLN A 16 1.99 -19.61 -2.47
CA GLN A 16 3.04 -19.86 -1.48
C GLN A 16 4.30 -19.03 -1.78
N ALA A 17 4.70 -18.93 -3.04
CA ALA A 17 5.87 -18.16 -3.46
C ALA A 17 5.71 -16.66 -3.14
N LEU A 18 4.54 -16.08 -3.40
CA LEU A 18 4.25 -14.68 -3.05
C LEU A 18 4.24 -14.47 -1.52
N ALA A 19 3.61 -15.36 -0.76
CA ALA A 19 3.58 -15.28 0.70
C ALA A 19 4.98 -15.42 1.33
N GLU A 20 5.81 -16.33 0.81
CA GLU A 20 7.20 -16.50 1.24
C GLU A 20 8.05 -15.28 0.89
N TYR A 21 7.84 -14.66 -0.27
CA TYR A 21 8.51 -13.42 -0.64
C TYR A 21 8.18 -12.28 0.33
N VAL A 22 6.89 -11.98 0.54
CA VAL A 22 6.45 -10.86 1.38
C VAL A 22 6.88 -11.04 2.83
N SER A 23 6.72 -12.24 3.39
CA SER A 23 7.09 -12.54 4.78
C SER A 23 8.59 -12.39 5.06
N ARG A 24 9.44 -12.51 4.02
CA ARG A 24 10.90 -12.37 4.13
C ARG A 24 11.42 -11.01 3.67
N LEU A 25 10.56 -10.15 3.13
CA LEU A 25 10.95 -8.82 2.67
C LEU A 25 11.33 -7.95 3.87
N SER A 26 12.40 -7.18 3.72
CA SER A 26 12.79 -6.18 4.71
C SER A 26 13.54 -5.06 4.01
N TYR A 27 13.53 -3.88 4.61
CA TYR A 27 14.21 -2.71 4.06
C TYR A 27 15.68 -2.97 3.67
N LYS A 28 16.40 -3.78 4.47
CA LYS A 28 17.82 -4.10 4.21
C LYS A 28 18.06 -4.87 2.92
N LYS A 29 17.03 -5.54 2.38
CA LYS A 29 17.10 -6.31 1.15
C LYS A 29 16.65 -5.50 -0.08
N LEU A 30 16.15 -4.29 0.12
CA LEU A 30 15.68 -3.44 -0.97
C LEU A 30 16.87 -2.81 -1.69
N PRO A 31 16.91 -2.85 -3.04
CA PRO A 31 17.85 -2.06 -3.82
C PRO A 31 17.70 -0.56 -3.51
N GLY A 32 18.80 0.17 -3.57
CA GLY A 32 18.82 1.60 -3.25
C GLY A 32 17.91 2.41 -4.17
N GLU A 33 17.88 2.07 -5.45
CA GLU A 33 17.01 2.71 -6.44
C GLU A 33 15.52 2.47 -6.15
N VAL A 34 15.14 1.28 -5.67
CA VAL A 34 13.74 0.98 -5.29
C VAL A 34 13.32 1.83 -4.10
N VAL A 35 14.19 1.96 -3.09
CA VAL A 35 13.94 2.83 -1.94
C VAL A 35 13.82 4.30 -2.34
N ALA A 36 14.67 4.76 -3.27
CA ALA A 36 14.60 6.13 -3.75
C ALA A 36 13.30 6.38 -4.53
N HIS A 37 12.92 5.45 -5.40
CA HIS A 37 11.72 5.57 -6.22
C HIS A 37 10.44 5.52 -5.39
N ILE A 38 10.32 4.57 -4.44
CA ILE A 38 9.09 4.46 -3.64
C ILE A 38 8.86 5.69 -2.73
N LYS A 39 9.94 6.38 -2.31
CA LYS A 39 9.81 7.65 -1.61
C LYS A 39 9.26 8.77 -2.51
N LEU A 40 9.58 8.75 -3.81
CA LEU A 40 8.99 9.67 -4.78
C LEU A 40 7.52 9.33 -5.01
N CYS A 41 7.16 8.05 -5.18
CA CYS A 41 5.76 7.62 -5.28
C CYS A 41 4.94 8.01 -4.03
N LEU A 42 5.52 7.87 -2.84
CA LEU A 42 4.90 8.33 -1.60
C LEU A 42 4.67 9.85 -1.60
N LEU A 43 5.68 10.63 -2.00
CA LEU A 43 5.57 12.08 -2.09
C LEU A 43 4.49 12.49 -3.11
N ASP A 44 4.47 11.85 -4.26
CA ASP A 44 3.48 12.06 -5.31
C ASP A 44 2.05 11.75 -4.83
N SER A 45 1.87 10.59 -4.20
CA SER A 45 0.58 10.16 -3.65
C SER A 45 0.05 11.14 -2.59
N LEU A 46 0.92 11.66 -1.72
CA LEU A 46 0.52 12.69 -0.76
C LEU A 46 0.09 13.99 -1.46
N GLY A 47 0.80 14.40 -2.52
CA GLY A 47 0.41 15.55 -3.33
C GLY A 47 -0.95 15.37 -4.01
N CYS A 48 -1.16 14.22 -4.65
CA CYS A 48 -2.42 13.85 -5.29
C CYS A 48 -3.57 13.81 -4.28
N ALA A 49 -3.37 13.21 -3.11
CA ALA A 49 -4.40 13.14 -2.08
C ALA A 49 -4.77 14.52 -1.51
N LEU A 50 -3.78 15.40 -1.29
CA LEU A 50 -4.04 16.76 -0.85
C LEU A 50 -4.85 17.53 -1.89
N PHE A 51 -4.52 17.41 -3.17
CA PHE A 51 -5.32 17.98 -4.25
C PHE A 51 -6.74 17.38 -4.27
N GLY A 52 -6.85 16.05 -4.23
CA GLY A 52 -8.10 15.30 -4.22
C GLY A 52 -9.03 15.68 -3.06
N SER A 53 -8.47 15.99 -1.90
CA SER A 53 -9.23 16.42 -0.71
C SER A 53 -10.01 17.72 -0.93
N THR A 54 -9.59 18.54 -1.91
CA THR A 54 -10.26 19.80 -2.25
C THR A 54 -11.47 19.60 -3.18
N LEU A 55 -11.56 18.45 -3.85
CA LEU A 55 -12.53 18.17 -4.90
C LEU A 55 -13.88 17.71 -4.33
N PRO A 56 -15.00 17.85 -5.08
CA PRO A 56 -16.31 17.46 -4.60
C PRO A 56 -16.41 16.00 -4.14
N TRP A 57 -15.87 15.05 -4.92
CA TRP A 57 -15.88 13.63 -4.57
C TRP A 57 -14.93 13.29 -3.41
N GLY A 58 -13.83 14.03 -3.26
CA GLY A 58 -12.95 13.92 -2.08
C GLY A 58 -13.67 14.29 -0.78
N LYS A 59 -14.52 15.34 -0.82
CA LYS A 59 -15.38 15.69 0.31
C LYS A 59 -16.45 14.63 0.58
N ILE A 60 -17.06 14.08 -0.47
CA ILE A 60 -18.07 13.02 -0.36
C ILE A 60 -17.49 11.78 0.34
N ILE A 61 -16.34 11.28 -0.11
CA ILE A 61 -15.74 10.08 0.49
C ILE A 61 -15.27 10.35 1.93
N THR A 62 -14.76 11.55 2.20
CA THR A 62 -14.35 11.97 3.56
C THR A 62 -15.55 11.97 4.51
N SER A 63 -16.68 12.56 4.09
CA SER A 63 -17.92 12.53 4.87
C SER A 63 -18.42 11.11 5.12
N PHE A 64 -18.46 10.28 4.07
CA PHE A 64 -18.90 8.89 4.17
C PHE A 64 -18.06 8.09 5.17
N VAL A 65 -16.72 8.19 5.08
CA VAL A 65 -15.84 7.44 5.99
C VAL A 65 -15.96 7.91 7.44
N LYS A 66 -16.27 9.20 7.69
CA LYS A 66 -16.56 9.72 9.04
C LYS A 66 -17.87 9.18 9.60
N GLU A 67 -18.85 8.87 8.75
CA GLU A 67 -20.11 8.21 9.16
C GLU A 67 -19.90 6.73 9.52
N LEU A 68 -18.93 6.05 8.90
CA LEU A 68 -18.57 4.67 9.27
C LEU A 68 -17.94 4.56 10.66
N GLY A 69 -17.39 5.66 11.19
CA GLY A 69 -16.90 5.75 12.55
C GLY A 69 -15.81 6.79 12.74
N THR A 70 -15.58 7.16 14.00
CA THR A 70 -14.55 8.12 14.42
C THR A 70 -13.67 7.53 15.51
N GLY A 71 -12.40 7.89 15.59
CA GLY A 71 -11.51 7.51 16.70
C GLY A 71 -10.12 7.04 16.26
N LYS A 72 -9.36 6.45 17.20
CA LYS A 72 -7.89 6.23 17.24
C LYS A 72 -7.24 5.35 16.14
N GLY A 73 -7.75 5.38 14.91
CA GLY A 73 -7.21 4.62 13.79
C GLY A 73 -6.18 5.44 13.02
N ALA A 74 -6.55 5.92 11.84
CA ALA A 74 -5.68 6.67 10.95
C ALA A 74 -6.35 7.97 10.48
N LEU A 75 -5.53 8.89 9.97
CA LEU A 75 -5.97 10.21 9.56
C LEU A 75 -6.44 10.19 8.10
N ILE A 76 -7.52 10.92 7.83
CA ILE A 76 -7.87 11.30 6.48
C ILE A 76 -6.96 12.46 6.06
N TRP A 77 -6.20 12.27 4.99
CA TRP A 77 -5.27 13.30 4.52
C TRP A 77 -6.02 14.51 3.95
N GLY A 78 -5.54 15.72 4.24
CA GLY A 78 -6.19 16.99 3.85
C GLY A 78 -7.33 17.45 4.78
N ASP A 79 -8.07 16.53 5.43
CA ASP A 79 -9.12 16.86 6.42
C ASP A 79 -8.59 16.81 7.87
N GLY A 80 -7.73 15.83 8.19
CA GLY A 80 -7.16 15.63 9.51
C GLY A 80 -8.07 14.91 10.51
N ALA A 81 -9.29 14.51 10.13
CA ALA A 81 -10.12 13.66 10.99
C ALA A 81 -9.49 12.28 11.19
N GLU A 82 -9.66 11.75 12.40
CA GLU A 82 -9.24 10.40 12.76
C GLU A 82 -10.43 9.43 12.66
N VAL A 83 -10.24 8.37 11.88
CA VAL A 83 -11.24 7.35 11.58
C VAL A 83 -10.65 5.95 11.78
N PRO A 84 -11.47 4.89 11.89
CA PRO A 84 -10.96 3.52 12.01
C PRO A 84 -9.94 3.17 10.93
N SER A 85 -8.87 2.45 11.30
CA SER A 85 -7.83 2.00 10.34
C SER A 85 -8.39 1.15 9.19
N THR A 86 -9.55 0.52 9.38
CA THR A 86 -10.21 -0.28 8.34
C THR A 86 -10.89 0.58 7.28
N SER A 87 -11.25 1.84 7.58
CA SER A 87 -11.96 2.73 6.66
C SER A 87 -11.09 3.87 6.13
N ALA A 88 -10.02 4.26 6.83
CA ALA A 88 -9.08 5.28 6.36
C ALA A 88 -8.50 5.01 4.95
N PRO A 89 -8.10 3.77 4.60
CA PRO A 89 -7.58 3.49 3.27
C PRO A 89 -8.56 3.80 2.13
N LEU A 90 -9.86 3.60 2.37
CA LEU A 90 -10.90 3.89 1.39
C LEU A 90 -10.97 5.39 1.08
N ALA A 91 -10.86 6.24 2.10
CA ALA A 91 -10.80 7.69 1.89
C ALA A 91 -9.49 8.06 1.18
N ASN A 92 -8.34 7.75 1.79
CA ASN A 92 -7.04 8.20 1.30
C ASN A 92 -6.71 7.66 -0.10
N GLY A 93 -7.05 6.41 -0.41
CA GLY A 93 -6.90 5.86 -1.76
C GLY A 93 -7.76 6.58 -2.80
N THR A 94 -9.02 6.85 -2.48
CA THR A 94 -9.91 7.66 -3.34
C THR A 94 -9.37 9.08 -3.53
N LEU A 95 -8.74 9.67 -2.51
CA LEU A 95 -8.13 10.99 -2.62
C LEU A 95 -6.91 10.96 -3.55
N ILE A 96 -6.04 9.94 -3.42
CA ILE A 96 -4.89 9.75 -4.32
C ILE A 96 -5.38 9.64 -5.77
N HIS A 97 -6.30 8.72 -6.05
CA HIS A 97 -6.77 8.42 -7.41
C HIS A 97 -7.91 9.36 -7.88
N SER A 98 -8.02 10.53 -7.27
CA SER A 98 -9.16 11.44 -7.47
C SER A 98 -9.20 12.10 -8.85
N PHE A 99 -8.07 12.16 -9.57
CA PHE A 99 -7.96 12.90 -10.84
C PHE A 99 -6.97 12.26 -11.83
N GLU A 100 -6.64 10.97 -11.67
CA GLU A 100 -5.69 10.22 -12.53
C GLU A 100 -4.32 10.90 -12.69
N LEU A 101 -3.85 11.59 -11.65
CA LEU A 101 -2.51 12.21 -11.60
C LEU A 101 -1.46 11.31 -10.94
N ASP A 102 -1.92 10.29 -10.22
CA ASP A 102 -1.12 9.37 -9.43
C ASP A 102 -0.34 8.37 -10.30
N ASP A 103 0.54 7.60 -9.66
CA ASP A 103 1.44 6.68 -10.35
C ASP A 103 0.72 5.55 -11.09
N LEU A 104 1.33 5.05 -12.17
CA LEU A 104 0.76 4.01 -13.03
C LEU A 104 1.81 2.94 -13.33
N HIS A 105 1.55 1.70 -12.92
CA HIS A 105 2.27 0.54 -13.43
C HIS A 105 1.68 0.11 -14.77
N ARG A 106 2.30 0.55 -15.87
CA ARG A 106 1.76 0.41 -17.23
C ARG A 106 1.50 -1.02 -17.70
N VAL A 107 2.32 -1.98 -17.27
CA VAL A 107 2.17 -3.37 -17.72
C VAL A 107 0.95 -4.02 -17.07
N GLY A 108 0.74 -3.76 -15.78
CA GLY A 108 -0.44 -4.23 -15.04
C GLY A 108 -1.69 -3.38 -15.27
N VAL A 109 -1.52 -2.14 -15.75
CA VAL A 109 -2.59 -1.12 -15.87
C VAL A 109 -3.25 -0.88 -14.51
N ILE A 110 -2.41 -0.68 -13.49
CA ILE A 110 -2.84 -0.44 -12.10
C ILE A 110 -2.16 0.80 -11.51
N HIS A 111 -2.81 1.41 -10.51
CA HIS A 111 -2.32 2.56 -9.76
C HIS A 111 -1.90 2.14 -8.34
N PRO A 112 -0.73 1.51 -8.18
CA PRO A 112 -0.37 0.82 -6.93
C PRO A 112 -0.22 1.77 -5.74
N GLY A 113 0.11 3.05 -5.96
CA GLY A 113 0.23 4.04 -4.89
C GLY A 113 -1.08 4.32 -4.18
N ALA A 114 -2.18 4.40 -4.94
CA ALA A 114 -3.53 4.60 -4.41
C ALA A 114 -4.02 3.46 -3.51
N GLU A 115 -3.37 2.29 -3.57
CA GLU A 115 -3.76 1.11 -2.82
C GLU A 115 -2.79 0.82 -1.66
N ALA A 116 -1.50 0.62 -1.98
CA ALA A 116 -0.52 0.10 -1.05
C ALA A 116 -0.13 1.13 0.02
N ILE A 117 -0.02 2.40 -0.35
CA ILE A 117 0.39 3.47 0.57
C ILE A 117 -0.67 3.72 1.65
N PRO A 118 -1.94 3.99 1.32
CA PRO A 118 -2.94 4.26 2.35
C PRO A 118 -3.24 3.02 3.21
N ALA A 119 -3.11 1.80 2.65
CA ALA A 119 -3.19 0.57 3.43
C ALA A 119 -2.06 0.44 4.46
N ALA A 120 -0.82 0.76 4.08
CA ALA A 120 0.32 0.76 4.99
C ALA A 120 0.18 1.86 6.07
N ASP A 121 -0.27 3.07 5.68
CA ASP A 121 -0.42 4.22 6.59
C ASP A 121 -1.45 3.92 7.69
N ALA A 122 -2.55 3.25 7.31
CA ALA A 122 -3.61 2.90 8.24
C ALA A 122 -3.16 2.02 9.41
N LEU A 123 -2.08 1.25 9.24
CA LEU A 123 -1.53 0.38 10.27
C LEU A 123 -0.49 1.07 11.15
N VAL A 124 0.06 2.24 10.76
CA VAL A 124 1.14 2.91 11.50
C VAL A 124 0.75 3.15 12.95
N ARG A 125 -0.41 3.78 13.18
CA ARG A 125 -0.92 4.06 14.53
C ARG A 125 -1.38 2.79 15.23
N HIS A 126 -2.04 1.89 14.52
CA HIS A 126 -2.51 0.61 15.07
C HIS A 126 -1.36 -0.23 15.65
N SER A 127 -0.20 -0.20 15.01
CA SER A 127 1.01 -0.90 15.47
C SER A 127 1.78 -0.19 16.60
N GLY A 128 1.27 0.94 17.13
CA GLY A 128 1.97 1.74 18.14
C GLY A 128 3.10 2.61 17.57
N GLY A 129 3.08 2.83 16.25
CA GLY A 129 4.16 3.44 15.47
C GLY A 129 4.90 2.41 14.62
N LEU A 130 5.35 2.83 13.43
CA LEU A 130 6.22 2.03 12.57
C LEU A 130 7.54 2.77 12.35
N ASP A 131 8.65 2.04 12.35
CA ASP A 131 9.91 2.57 11.83
C ASP A 131 9.72 2.93 10.34
N GLY A 132 10.22 4.08 9.91
CA GLY A 132 10.10 4.53 8.51
C GLY A 132 10.66 3.53 7.50
N LYS A 133 11.65 2.73 7.89
CA LYS A 133 12.17 1.64 7.05
C LYS A 133 11.17 0.49 6.91
N GLN A 134 10.47 0.15 7.99
CA GLN A 134 9.41 -0.87 7.94
C GLN A 134 8.23 -0.37 7.10
N PHE A 135 7.86 0.91 7.23
CA PHE A 135 6.84 1.53 6.41
C PHE A 135 7.18 1.47 4.91
N VAL A 136 8.40 1.88 4.54
CA VAL A 136 8.89 1.77 3.16
C VAL A 136 8.87 0.33 2.65
N ALA A 137 9.30 -0.64 3.46
CA ALA A 137 9.27 -2.05 3.08
C ALA A 137 7.84 -2.58 2.88
N ALA A 138 6.88 -2.14 3.69
CA ALA A 138 5.47 -2.51 3.55
C ALA A 138 4.86 -1.96 2.25
N ILE A 139 5.14 -0.70 1.90
CA ILE A 139 4.69 -0.12 0.63
C ILE A 139 5.27 -0.91 -0.54
N VAL A 140 6.57 -1.19 -0.54
CA VAL A 140 7.21 -1.98 -1.61
C VAL A 140 6.61 -3.37 -1.72
N ALA A 141 6.26 -4.02 -0.61
CA ALA A 141 5.57 -5.30 -0.65
C ALA A 141 4.22 -5.19 -1.37
N GLY A 142 3.43 -4.14 -1.08
CA GLY A 142 2.16 -3.90 -1.76
C GLY A 142 2.32 -3.68 -3.26
N TYR A 143 3.28 -2.85 -3.67
CA TYR A 143 3.59 -2.62 -5.09
C TYR A 143 4.00 -3.91 -5.80
N GLU A 144 4.94 -4.66 -5.22
CA GLU A 144 5.46 -5.88 -5.84
C GLU A 144 4.37 -6.94 -6.03
N ILE A 145 3.47 -7.10 -5.05
CA ILE A 145 2.37 -8.07 -5.15
C ILE A 145 1.30 -7.58 -6.11
N GLY A 146 0.87 -6.32 -6.00
CA GLY A 146 -0.14 -5.76 -6.89
C GLY A 146 0.28 -5.84 -8.36
N CYS A 147 1.56 -5.56 -8.67
CA CYS A 147 2.05 -5.60 -10.05
C CYS A 147 2.24 -7.02 -10.62
N ARG A 148 2.20 -8.07 -9.79
CA ARG A 148 2.44 -9.47 -10.21
C ARG A 148 1.16 -10.27 -10.42
N VAL A 149 0.01 -9.77 -9.96
CA VAL A 149 -1.31 -10.42 -10.03
C VAL A 149 -2.14 -9.75 -11.09
#